data_AF-A0A354M667-F1
#
_entry.id   AF-A0A354M667-F1
#
_cell.length_a   1.000
_cell.length_b   1.000
_cell.length_c   1.000
_cell.angle_alpha   90.00
_cell.angle_beta   90.00
_cell.angle_gamma   90.00
#
_symmetry.space_group_name_H-M   'P 1'
#
loop_
_entity.id
_entity.type
_entity.pdbx_description
1 polymer ?
#
loop_
_entity_poly.entity_id
_entity_poly.type
_entity_poly.pdbx_seq_one_letter_code
_entity_poly.pdbx_strand_id
1 'polypeptide(L)'
;MKTKIGMLLIAMCMSAIAFAQKPVEKTRVKKNFTPEQIAQKRTDIMKIRLQLNDEQTAKIYTWNLQQIKEQIAQKEKEKIERQKRMEQRKAQEAEFISILTPSQKAAYDQWKQEQKKEMRKKNLNKRLHPQKNLPQK
;
A
#
# COMPACT_ATOMS: atom_id res chain seq x y z
N MET A 1 29.17 46.67 -54.53
CA MET A 1 28.11 46.38 -55.53
C MET A 1 27.82 44.88 -55.55
N LYS A 2 26.57 44.50 -55.26
CA LYS A 2 25.77 43.35 -55.78
C LYS A 2 26.36 41.93 -55.57
N THR A 3 25.72 40.91 -54.99
CA THR A 3 24.38 40.52 -54.44
C THR A 3 24.59 39.04 -53.99
N LYS A 4 24.01 38.42 -52.96
CA LYS A 4 22.62 37.95 -52.74
C LYS A 4 22.56 37.32 -51.33
N ILE A 5 21.59 37.69 -50.47
CA ILE A 5 20.40 36.88 -50.12
C ILE A 5 20.82 35.46 -49.71
N GLY A 6 20.85 35.06 -48.45
CA GLY A 6 19.79 35.15 -47.44
C GLY A 6 19.43 33.71 -47.06
N MET A 7 19.87 33.22 -45.90
CA MET A 7 19.40 31.95 -45.35
C MET A 7 18.95 32.15 -43.90
N LEU A 8 17.64 32.07 -43.78
CA LEU A 8 16.77 32.20 -42.63
C LEU A 8 16.79 30.90 -41.80
N LEU A 9 16.37 31.02 -40.53
CA LEU A 9 15.82 29.99 -39.63
C LEU A 9 16.76 29.34 -38.61
N ILE A 10 17.00 30.09 -37.53
CA ILE A 10 16.59 29.77 -36.15
C ILE A 10 16.21 28.28 -35.93
N ALA A 11 17.21 27.45 -35.62
CA ALA A 11 16.99 26.16 -34.98
C ALA A 11 16.89 26.36 -33.47
N MET A 12 15.65 26.61 -33.07
CA MET A 12 15.04 26.56 -31.75
C MET A 12 15.80 25.70 -30.72
N CYS A 13 16.24 26.35 -29.64
CA CYS A 13 16.83 25.72 -28.45
C CYS A 13 15.89 24.65 -27.86
N MET A 14 16.24 23.37 -27.97
CA MET A 14 15.57 22.30 -27.22
C MET A 14 16.18 22.19 -25.81
N SER A 15 15.75 23.10 -24.93
CA SER A 15 15.91 22.97 -23.48
C SER A 15 14.81 22.07 -22.92
N ALA A 16 14.97 20.75 -23.06
CA ALA A 16 14.22 19.81 -22.24
C ALA A 16 15.02 19.50 -20.97
N ILE A 17 14.94 20.40 -19.98
CA ILE A 17 15.33 20.08 -18.60
C ILE A 17 14.38 18.98 -18.15
N ALA A 18 14.85 17.74 -18.19
CA ALA A 18 14.17 16.60 -17.59
C ALA A 18 14.17 16.80 -16.07
N PHE A 19 13.17 17.51 -15.55
CA PHE A 19 12.84 17.47 -14.12
C PHE A 19 12.37 16.05 -13.81
N ALA A 20 13.32 15.20 -13.42
CA ALA A 20 13.05 13.98 -12.70
C ALA A 20 12.30 14.37 -11.42
N GLN A 21 10.96 14.27 -11.46
CA GLN A 21 10.12 14.40 -10.28
C GLN A 21 10.48 13.26 -9.33
N LYS A 22 11.39 13.53 -8.39
CA LYS A 22 11.63 12.65 -7.24
C LYS A 22 10.27 12.39 -6.61
N PRO A 23 9.80 11.13 -6.50
CA PRO A 23 8.57 10.86 -5.80
C PRO A 23 8.75 11.35 -4.37
N VAL A 24 7.99 12.37 -3.98
CA VAL A 24 7.89 12.80 -2.59
C VAL A 24 7.38 11.58 -1.83
N GLU A 25 8.28 10.87 -1.17
CA GLU A 25 7.92 9.86 -0.19
C GLU A 25 7.13 10.59 0.90
N LYS A 26 5.81 10.54 0.79
CA LYS A 26 4.91 10.86 1.89
C LYS A 26 5.12 9.77 2.94
N THR A 27 6.18 9.87 3.72
CA THR A 27 6.35 9.18 5.00
C THR A 27 5.26 9.71 5.92
N ARG A 28 4.06 9.18 5.75
CA ARG A 28 2.95 9.40 6.67
C ARG A 28 3.37 8.76 7.98
N VAL A 29 3.98 9.56 8.87
CA VAL A 29 4.31 9.16 10.23
C VAL A 29 3.01 8.66 10.84
N LYS A 30 2.88 7.34 11.00
CA LYS A 30 1.73 6.74 11.67
C LYS A 30 1.84 7.14 13.13
N LYS A 31 1.11 8.19 13.53
CA LYS A 31 0.95 8.53 14.94
C LYS A 31 0.27 7.34 15.61
N ASN A 32 0.99 6.66 16.49
CA ASN A 32 0.46 5.53 17.26
C ASN A 32 -0.44 6.09 18.35
N PHE A 33 -1.75 6.12 18.10
CA PHE A 33 -2.73 6.49 19.12
C PHE A 33 -3.01 5.28 20.03
N THR A 34 -3.20 5.52 21.32
CA THR A 34 -3.67 4.47 22.25
C THR A 34 -5.13 4.12 21.97
N PRO A 35 -5.61 2.93 22.38
CA PRO A 35 -7.02 2.55 22.25
C PRO A 35 -7.97 3.59 22.84
N GLU A 36 -7.62 4.17 23.98
CA GLU A 36 -8.38 5.18 24.70
C GLU A 36 -8.45 6.48 23.90
N GLN A 37 -7.34 6.91 23.29
CA GLN A 37 -7.31 8.10 22.43
C GLN A 37 -8.16 7.92 21.18
N ILE A 38 -8.17 6.71 20.61
CA ILE A 38 -9.02 6.39 19.44
C ILE A 38 -10.49 6.36 19.87
N ALA A 39 -10.80 5.74 21.01
CA ALA A 39 -12.15 5.66 21.56
C ALA A 39 -12.70 7.06 21.86
N GLN A 40 -11.90 7.92 22.48
CA GLN A 40 -12.26 9.30 22.77
C GLN A 40 -12.58 10.06 21.49
N LYS A 41 -11.67 10.03 20.50
CA LYS A 41 -11.90 10.72 19.22
C LYS A 41 -13.16 10.26 18.50
N ARG A 42 -13.44 8.95 18.48
CA ARG A 42 -14.69 8.42 17.90
C ARG A 42 -15.91 8.94 18.64
N THR A 43 -15.83 8.93 19.96
CA THR A 43 -16.90 9.41 20.84
C THR A 43 -17.15 10.90 20.66
N ASP A 44 -16.11 11.73 20.60
CA ASP A 44 -16.25 13.18 20.39
C ASP A 44 -16.92 13.49 19.04
N ILE A 45 -16.53 12.77 17.98
CA ILE A 45 -17.17 12.88 16.66
C ILE A 45 -18.65 12.50 16.74
N MET A 46 -18.99 11.42 17.45
CA MET A 46 -20.38 10.97 17.60
C MET A 46 -21.20 11.93 18.47
N LYS A 47 -20.63 12.45 19.56
CA LYS A 47 -21.26 13.45 20.43
C LYS A 47 -21.68 14.67 19.62
N ILE A 48 -20.79 15.19 18.77
CA ILE A 48 -21.09 16.36 17.92
C ILE A 48 -22.10 16.00 16.84
N ARG A 49 -21.89 14.91 16.10
CA ARG A 49 -22.74 14.55 14.94
C ARG A 49 -24.17 14.15 15.32
N LEU A 50 -24.32 13.51 16.47
CA LEU A 50 -25.60 12.96 16.95
C LEU A 50 -26.16 13.76 18.12
N GLN A 51 -25.50 14.83 18.54
CA GLN A 51 -25.89 15.70 19.66
C GLN A 51 -26.16 14.89 20.95
N LEU A 52 -25.26 13.95 21.25
CA LEU A 52 -25.43 13.03 22.38
C LEU A 52 -25.36 13.79 23.71
N ASN A 53 -26.23 13.41 24.65
CA ASN A 53 -26.12 13.84 26.04
C ASN A 53 -24.98 13.11 26.76
N ASP A 54 -24.70 13.49 28.01
CA ASP A 54 -23.53 12.98 28.73
C ASP A 54 -23.64 11.49 29.08
N GLU A 55 -24.84 11.00 29.40
CA GLU A 55 -25.07 9.58 29.67
C GLU A 55 -24.84 8.73 28.41
N GLN A 56 -25.38 9.17 27.28
CA GLN A 56 -25.17 8.53 25.97
C GLN A 56 -23.69 8.57 25.58
N THR A 57 -23.02 9.70 25.79
CA THR A 57 -21.58 9.87 25.50
C THR A 57 -20.73 8.88 26.29
N ALA A 58 -21.01 8.70 27.59
CA ALA A 58 -20.29 7.74 28.44
C ALA A 58 -20.49 6.29 27.99
N LYS A 59 -21.72 5.91 27.61
CA LYS A 59 -22.03 4.58 27.07
C LYS A 59 -21.31 4.34 25.74
N ILE A 60 -21.33 5.33 24.83
CA ILE A 60 -20.65 5.25 23.53
C ILE A 60 -19.14 5.19 23.68
N TYR A 61 -18.54 5.91 24.64
CA TYR A 61 -17.12 5.79 24.94
C TYR A 61 -16.73 4.37 25.33
N THR A 62 -17.46 3.80 26.30
CA THR A 62 -17.22 2.43 26.78
C THR A 62 -17.35 1.42 25.64
N TRP A 63 -18.41 1.54 24.83
CA TRP A 63 -18.63 0.69 23.67
C TRP A 63 -17.49 0.83 22.63
N ASN A 64 -17.10 2.05 22.28
CA ASN A 64 -16.00 2.31 21.35
C ASN A 64 -14.68 1.70 21.84
N LEU A 65 -14.36 1.87 23.13
CA LEU A 65 -13.15 1.34 23.72
C LEU A 65 -13.11 -0.20 23.66
N GLN A 66 -14.22 -0.85 24.00
CA GLN A 66 -14.35 -2.30 23.89
C GLN A 66 -14.14 -2.77 22.43
N GLN A 67 -14.84 -2.15 21.48
CA GLN A 67 -14.71 -2.49 20.07
C GLN A 67 -13.28 -2.33 19.53
N ILE A 68 -12.56 -1.28 19.96
CA ILE A 68 -11.17 -1.07 19.56
C ILE A 68 -10.26 -2.16 20.15
N LYS A 69 -10.45 -2.52 21.42
CA LYS A 69 -9.69 -3.60 22.07
C LYS A 69 -9.91 -4.94 21.38
N GLU A 70 -11.16 -5.27 21.05
CA GLU A 70 -11.51 -6.47 20.28
C GLU A 70 -10.84 -6.49 18.91
N GLN A 71 -10.86 -5.36 18.19
CA GLN A 71 -10.18 -5.24 16.89
C GLN A 71 -8.67 -5.40 17.00
N ILE A 72 -8.04 -4.90 18.06
CA ILE A 72 -6.60 -5.06 18.30
C ILE A 72 -6.27 -6.53 18.58
N ALA A 73 -7.04 -7.18 19.46
CA ALA A 73 -6.87 -8.58 19.77
C ALA A 73 -7.04 -9.46 18.53
N GLN A 74 -8.05 -9.18 17.70
CA GLN A 74 -8.28 -9.88 16.44
C GLN A 74 -7.12 -9.70 15.46
N LYS A 75 -6.59 -8.48 15.32
CA LYS A 75 -5.41 -8.23 14.46
C LYS A 75 -4.17 -8.98 14.93
N GLU A 76 -3.97 -9.11 16.24
CA GLU A 76 -2.83 -9.89 16.76
C GLU A 76 -3.01 -11.39 16.48
N LYS A 77 -4.22 -11.92 16.66
CA LYS A 77 -4.55 -13.31 16.26
C LYS A 77 -4.28 -13.55 14.78
N GLU A 78 -4.75 -12.65 13.91
CA GLU A 78 -4.52 -12.75 12.47
C GLU A 78 -3.04 -12.66 12.09
N LYS A 79 -2.26 -11.87 12.82
CA LYS A 79 -0.81 -11.75 12.63
C LYS A 79 -0.09 -13.04 12.98
N ILE A 80 -0.43 -13.65 14.12
CA ILE A 80 0.10 -14.95 14.54
C ILE A 80 -0.28 -16.03 13.52
N GLU A 81 -1.55 -16.08 13.12
CA GLU A 81 -2.03 -17.06 12.15
C GLU A 81 -1.38 -16.88 10.77
N ARG A 82 -1.17 -15.63 10.33
CA ARG A 82 -0.42 -15.33 9.12
C ARG A 82 1.01 -15.81 9.21
N GLN A 83 1.68 -15.61 10.34
CA GLN A 83 3.04 -16.08 10.56
C GLN A 83 3.12 -17.61 10.46
N LYS A 84 2.20 -18.31 11.13
CA LYS A 84 2.08 -19.78 11.06
C LYS A 84 1.88 -20.26 9.62
N ARG A 85 0.98 -19.64 8.85
CA ARG A 85 0.78 -19.99 7.43
C ARG A 85 2.01 -19.74 6.58
N MET A 86 2.78 -18.69 6.86
CA MET A 86 4.03 -18.41 6.14
C MET A 86 5.10 -19.46 6.42
N GLU A 87 5.22 -19.90 7.67
CA GLU A 87 6.14 -20.98 8.06
C GLU A 87 5.74 -22.31 7.44
N GLN A 88 4.46 -22.66 7.49
CA GLN A 88 3.93 -23.86 6.83
C GLN A 88 4.23 -23.88 5.32
N ARG A 89 4.02 -22.74 4.62
CA ARG A 89 4.34 -22.64 3.19
C ARG A 89 5.82 -22.80 2.91
N LYS A 90 6.70 -22.26 3.77
CA LYS A 90 8.15 -22.45 3.62
C LYS A 90 8.55 -23.90 3.82
N ALA A 91 7.98 -24.59 4.80
CA ALA A 91 8.24 -26.02 5.03
C ALA A 91 7.77 -26.87 3.83
N GLN A 92 6.54 -26.66 3.37
CA GLN A 92 6.00 -27.33 2.18
C GLN A 92 6.82 -27.05 0.93
N GLU A 93 7.30 -25.81 0.75
CA GLU A 93 8.17 -25.45 -0.36
C GLU A 93 9.54 -26.14 -0.26
N ALA A 94 10.12 -26.28 0.93
CA ALA A 94 11.37 -27.00 1.12
C ALA A 94 11.22 -28.50 0.81
N GLU A 95 10.14 -29.13 1.29
CA GLU A 95 9.80 -30.52 0.95
C GLU A 95 9.61 -30.69 -0.56
N PHE A 96 8.85 -29.81 -1.20
CA PHE A 96 8.65 -29.82 -2.65
C PHE A 96 9.98 -29.70 -3.41
N ILE A 97 10.85 -28.75 -3.04
CA ILE A 97 12.15 -28.55 -3.67
C ILE A 97 13.05 -29.78 -3.50
N SER A 98 12.98 -30.49 -2.37
CA SER A 98 13.80 -31.69 -2.12
C SER A 98 13.53 -32.85 -3.09
N ILE A 99 12.35 -32.87 -3.71
CA ILE A 99 11.93 -33.89 -4.69
C ILE A 99 12.43 -33.54 -6.11
N LEU A 100 12.83 -32.28 -6.35
CA LEU A 100 13.23 -31.81 -7.66
C LEU A 100 14.67 -32.19 -8.01
N THR A 101 14.90 -32.48 -9.28
CA THR A 101 16.26 -32.51 -9.84
C THR A 101 16.86 -31.10 -9.87
N PRO A 102 18.20 -30.94 -9.94
CA PRO A 102 18.84 -29.62 -10.01
C PRO A 102 18.34 -28.74 -11.17
N SER A 103 18.08 -29.33 -12.34
CA SER A 103 17.56 -28.62 -13.51
C SER A 103 16.12 -28.13 -13.28
N GLN A 104 15.25 -28.99 -12.72
CA GLN A 104 13.87 -28.60 -12.40
C GLN A 104 13.82 -27.51 -11.31
N LYS A 105 14.71 -27.58 -10.31
CA LYS A 105 14.84 -26.53 -9.29
C LYS A 105 15.21 -25.19 -9.92
N ALA A 106 16.16 -25.17 -10.86
CA ALA A 106 16.54 -23.94 -11.56
C ALA A 106 15.37 -23.32 -12.33
N ALA A 107 14.57 -24.15 -13.03
CA ALA A 107 13.37 -23.69 -13.73
C ALA A 107 12.31 -23.14 -12.74
N TYR A 108 12.11 -23.81 -11.60
CA TYR A 108 11.20 -23.35 -10.55
C TYR A 108 11.62 -22.00 -9.96
N ASP A 109 12.92 -21.82 -9.68
CA ASP A 109 13.48 -20.57 -9.14
C ASP A 109 13.29 -19.40 -10.14
N GLN A 110 13.49 -19.65 -11.44
CA GLN A 110 13.22 -18.66 -12.49
C GLN A 110 11.74 -18.26 -12.54
N TRP A 111 10.83 -19.24 -12.55
CA TRP A 111 9.40 -19.00 -12.52
C TRP A 111 8.97 -18.18 -11.29
N LYS A 112 9.50 -18.47 -10.09
CA LYS A 112 9.23 -17.69 -8.88
C LYS A 112 9.65 -16.22 -9.00
N GLN A 113 10.78 -15.94 -9.65
CA GLN A 113 11.24 -14.57 -9.88
C GLN A 113 10.34 -13.83 -10.86
N GLU A 114 9.90 -14.49 -11.93
CA GLU A 114 8.95 -13.91 -12.90
C GLU A 114 7.61 -13.59 -12.23
N GLN A 115 7.06 -14.51 -11.45
CA GLN A 115 5.84 -14.26 -10.67
C GLN A 115 6.00 -13.04 -9.75
N LYS A 116 7.15 -12.91 -9.08
CA LYS A 116 7.43 -11.75 -8.22
C LYS A 116 7.51 -10.45 -9.02
N LYS A 117 8.11 -10.46 -10.21
CA LYS A 117 8.16 -9.29 -11.11
C LYS A 117 6.76 -8.90 -11.58
N GLU A 118 5.95 -9.85 -12.00
CA GLU A 118 4.57 -9.61 -12.45
C GLU A 118 3.70 -9.06 -11.33
N MET A 119 3.81 -9.61 -10.12
CA MET A 119 3.10 -9.06 -8.95
C MET A 119 3.53 -7.63 -8.63
N ARG A 120 4.82 -7.30 -8.76
CA ARG A 120 5.32 -5.92 -8.59
C ARG A 120 4.74 -4.98 -9.65
N LYS A 121 4.71 -5.40 -10.92
CA LYS A 121 4.10 -4.63 -12.01
C LYS A 121 2.61 -4.37 -11.77
N LYS A 122 1.84 -5.41 -11.41
CA LYS A 122 0.42 -5.29 -11.06
C LYS A 122 0.19 -4.30 -9.90
N ASN A 123 1.00 -4.40 -8.86
CA ASN A 123 0.92 -3.49 -7.71
C ASN A 123 1.27 -2.05 -8.06
N LEU A 124 2.27 -1.83 -8.93
CA LEU A 124 2.63 -0.50 -9.42
C LEU A 124 1.51 0.09 -10.27
N ASN A 125 0.97 -0.70 -11.21
CA ASN A 125 -0.16 -0.28 -12.04
C ASN A 125 -1.37 0.12 -11.18
N LYS A 126 -1.71 -0.67 -10.16
CA LYS A 126 -2.79 -0.34 -9.21
C LYS A 126 -2.57 1.00 -8.49
N ARG A 127 -1.31 1.34 -8.17
CA ARG A 127 -0.96 2.62 -7.53
C ARG A 127 -1.02 3.80 -8.51
N LEU A 128 -0.64 3.59 -9.77
CA LEU A 128 -0.63 4.63 -10.80
C LEU A 128 -2.02 4.91 -11.39
N HIS A 129 -2.90 3.91 -11.43
CA HIS A 129 -4.24 4.02 -12.01
C HIS A 129 -5.34 3.55 -11.04
N PRO A 130 -5.53 4.22 -9.89
CA PRO A 130 -6.53 3.82 -8.90
C PRO A 130 -7.97 3.89 -9.44
N GLN A 131 -8.27 4.84 -10.32
CA GLN A 131 -9.61 5.04 -10.89
C GLN A 131 -10.04 3.93 -11.88
N LYS A 132 -9.09 3.33 -12.61
CA LYS A 132 -9.38 2.23 -13.57
C LYS A 132 -9.66 0.89 -12.90
N ASN A 133 -9.37 0.78 -11.60
CA ASN A 133 -9.51 -0.44 -10.81
C ASN A 133 -10.73 -0.42 -9.88
N LEU A 134 -11.63 0.56 -10.02
CA LEU A 134 -12.91 0.57 -9.35
C LEU A 134 -13.86 -0.42 -10.05
N PRO A 135 -14.67 -1.19 -9.31
CA PRO A 135 -15.70 -2.01 -9.93
C PRO A 135 -16.63 -1.09 -10.74
N GLN A 136 -16.78 -1.39 -12.03
CA GLN A 136 -17.81 -0.74 -12.84
C GLN A 136 -19.16 -1.16 -12.25
N LYS A 137 -19.96 -0.16 -11.87
CA LYS A 137 -21.31 -0.36 -11.33
C LYS A 137 -22.26 -0.82 -12.42
#